data_AF-A0A3L7LST8-F1
#
_entry.id   AF-A0A3L7LST8-F1
#
_cell.length_a   1.000
_cell.length_b   1.000
_cell.length_c   1.000
_cell.angle_alpha   90.00
_cell.angle_beta   90.00
_cell.angle_gamma   90.00
#
_symmetry.space_group_name_H-M   'P 1'
#
loop_
_entity.id
_entity.type
_entity.pdbx_description
1 polymer ?
#
loop_
_entity_poly.entity_id
_entity_poly.type
_entity_poly.pdbx_seq_one_letter_code
_entity_poly.pdbx_strand_id
1 'polypeptide(L)'
;MLINEIKAGVEWYDARPNGKLTKRPDGQHYSPAEFRHWKLENEATELEWLTQFELRDLFMPQTERTVSRCEIRFLNNIYYAAKLADEQGHKVLVSYDIHDDSRESGVGRGRKHRHPARSGGRRLVP
;
A
#
# COMPACT_ATOMS: atom_id res chain seq x y z
N MET A 1 17.48 -0.99 19.06
CA MET A 1 17.45 0.00 17.96
C MET A 1 16.26 0.92 18.17
N LEU A 2 16.28 2.16 17.67
CA LEU A 2 15.18 3.14 17.82
C LEU A 2 13.80 2.56 17.48
N ILE A 3 13.71 1.72 16.45
CA ILE A 3 12.45 1.08 16.06
C ILE A 3 11.84 0.19 17.16
N ASN A 4 12.66 -0.45 18.00
CA ASN A 4 12.16 -1.27 19.11
C ASN A 4 11.62 -0.39 20.24
N GLU A 5 12.27 0.73 20.52
CA GLU A 5 11.79 1.68 21.54
C GLU A 5 10.47 2.33 21.12
N ILE A 6 10.31 2.63 19.83
CA ILE A 6 9.03 3.12 19.29
C ILE A 6 7.94 2.06 19.46
N LYS A 7 8.23 0.79 19.12
CA LYS A 7 7.27 -0.30 19.32
C LYS A 7 6.88 -0.46 20.78
N ALA A 8 7.85 -0.46 21.69
CA ALA A 8 7.61 -0.54 23.13
C ALA A 8 6.77 0.65 23.64
N GLY A 9 7.00 1.86 23.12
CA GLY A 9 6.20 3.04 23.44
C GLY A 9 4.74 2.94 22.97
N VAL A 10 4.52 2.38 21.78
CA VAL A 10 3.17 2.11 21.26
C VAL A 10 2.48 1.05 22.11
N GLU A 11 3.14 -0.07 22.38
CA GLU A 11 2.61 -1.15 23.21
C GLU A 11 2.25 -0.66 24.62
N TRP A 12 3.11 0.16 25.23
CA TRP A 12 2.84 0.77 26.53
C TRP A 12 1.61 1.69 26.50
N TYR A 13 1.47 2.51 25.46
CA TYR A 13 0.31 3.40 25.31
C TYR A 13 -0.98 2.61 25.07
N ASP A 14 -0.92 1.56 24.26
CA ASP A 14 -2.08 0.74 23.90
C ASP A 14 -2.56 -0.12 25.06
N ALA A 15 -1.69 -0.47 26.00
CA ALA A 15 -2.02 -1.27 27.19
C ALA A 15 -2.51 -0.45 28.39
N ARG A 16 -2.31 0.88 28.41
CA ARG A 16 -2.67 1.71 29.58
C ARG A 16 -4.14 2.14 29.55
N PRO A 17 -4.85 2.18 30.70
CA PRO A 17 -6.20 2.76 30.77
C PRO A 17 -6.23 4.22 30.29
N ASN A 18 -7.23 4.57 29.49
CA ASN A 18 -7.36 5.92 28.95
C ASN A 18 -8.66 6.59 29.39
N GLY A 19 -8.53 7.64 30.20
CA GLY A 19 -9.67 8.39 30.77
C GLY A 19 -10.64 9.01 29.76
N LYS A 20 -10.28 9.07 28.47
CA LYS A 20 -11.16 9.53 27.39
C LYS A 20 -12.04 8.43 26.79
N LEU A 21 -11.70 7.16 27.02
CA LEU A 21 -12.48 6.03 26.51
C LEU A 21 -13.61 5.70 27.47
N THR A 22 -14.56 4.88 27.01
CA THR A 22 -15.66 4.43 27.87
C THR A 22 -15.14 3.62 29.05
N LYS A 23 -15.95 3.56 30.10
CA LYS A 23 -15.66 2.71 31.25
C LYS A 23 -16.19 1.31 30.99
N ARG A 24 -15.44 0.33 31.47
CA ARG A 24 -15.87 -1.05 31.65
C ARG A 24 -16.94 -1.13 32.74
N PRO A 25 -17.66 -2.27 32.84
CA PRO A 25 -18.58 -2.54 33.94
C PRO A 25 -17.94 -2.47 35.33
N ASP A 26 -16.63 -2.72 35.42
CA ASP A 26 -15.83 -2.62 36.66
C ASP A 26 -15.53 -1.15 37.09
N GLY A 27 -15.95 -0.16 36.30
CA GLY A 27 -15.76 1.26 36.56
C GLY A 27 -14.41 1.84 36.10
N GLN A 28 -13.48 1.01 35.63
CA GLN A 28 -12.21 1.45 35.06
C GLN A 28 -12.38 1.81 33.58
N HIS A 29 -11.54 2.72 33.07
CA HIS A 29 -11.51 3.02 31.65
C HIS A 29 -10.84 1.90 30.85
N TYR A 30 -11.33 1.61 29.65
CA TYR A 30 -10.61 0.77 28.71
C TYR A 30 -9.26 1.36 28.34
N SER A 31 -8.27 0.50 28.07
CA SER A 31 -7.12 0.86 27.26
C SER A 31 -7.48 0.92 25.77
N PRO A 32 -6.68 1.60 24.91
CA PRO A 32 -6.93 1.62 23.47
C PRO A 32 -7.06 0.24 22.82
N ALA A 33 -6.19 -0.71 23.19
CA ALA A 33 -6.24 -2.07 22.65
C ALA A 33 -7.51 -2.82 23.08
N GLU A 34 -7.87 -2.74 24.36
CA GLU A 34 -9.08 -3.40 24.87
C GLU A 34 -10.34 -2.80 24.27
N PHE A 35 -10.41 -1.47 24.14
CA PHE A 35 -11.56 -0.81 23.52
C PHE A 35 -11.72 -1.20 22.06
N ARG A 36 -10.62 -1.29 21.30
CA ARG A 36 -10.64 -1.79 19.91
C ARG A 36 -11.19 -3.22 19.86
N HIS A 37 -10.76 -4.10 20.75
CA HIS A 37 -11.22 -5.48 20.79
C HIS A 37 -12.72 -5.54 21.09
N TRP A 38 -13.16 -4.88 22.15
CA TRP A 38 -14.57 -4.77 22.52
C TRP A 38 -15.42 -4.24 21.35
N LYS A 39 -14.95 -3.20 20.66
CA LYS A 39 -15.66 -2.61 19.53
C LYS A 39 -15.83 -3.60 18.36
N LEU A 40 -14.78 -4.34 18.02
CA LEU A 40 -14.83 -5.35 16.96
C LEU A 40 -15.74 -6.54 17.29
N GLU A 41 -15.88 -6.88 18.57
CA GLU A 41 -16.77 -7.96 19.02
C GLU A 41 -18.24 -7.52 19.13
N ASN A 42 -18.48 -6.27 19.54
CA ASN A 42 -19.83 -5.78 19.88
C ASN A 42 -20.48 -5.01 18.72
N GLU A 43 -19.68 -4.39 17.85
CA GLU A 43 -20.19 -3.77 16.63
C GLU A 43 -20.01 -4.75 15.47
N ALA A 44 -21.04 -4.89 14.62
CA ALA A 44 -20.99 -5.68 13.39
C ALA A 44 -20.12 -4.97 12.34
N THR A 45 -18.84 -4.78 12.66
CA THR A 45 -17.86 -4.11 11.81
C THR A 45 -17.43 -5.07 10.73
N GLU A 46 -17.88 -4.86 9.51
CA GLU A 46 -17.35 -5.58 8.35
C GLU A 46 -15.91 -5.14 8.08
N LEU A 47 -14.97 -6.07 8.26
CA LEU A 47 -13.56 -5.85 7.93
C LEU A 47 -13.30 -6.27 6.49
N GLU A 48 -13.07 -5.29 5.62
CA GLU A 48 -12.57 -5.54 4.27
C GLU A 48 -11.04 -5.65 4.32
N TRP A 49 -10.53 -6.84 4.00
CA TRP A 49 -9.10 -7.09 3.90
C TRP A 49 -8.61 -6.80 2.49
N LEU A 50 -7.54 -6.02 2.40
CA LEU A 50 -6.85 -5.79 1.14
C LEU A 50 -6.32 -7.10 0.56
N THR A 51 -6.47 -7.26 -0.74
CA THR A 51 -5.88 -8.38 -1.48
C THR A 51 -4.35 -8.32 -1.47
N GLN A 52 -3.68 -9.44 -1.77
CA GLN A 52 -2.22 -9.47 -1.86
C GLN A 52 -1.65 -8.47 -2.86
N PHE A 53 -2.38 -8.16 -3.93
CA PHE A 53 -1.98 -7.16 -4.93
C PHE A 53 -2.09 -5.74 -4.38
N GLU A 54 -3.17 -5.44 -3.65
CA GLU A 54 -3.35 -4.13 -3.03
C GLU A 54 -2.35 -3.88 -1.92
N LEU A 55 -2.08 -4.87 -1.07
CA LEU A 55 -1.04 -4.79 -0.04
C LEU A 55 0.33 -4.50 -0.64
N ARG A 56 0.64 -5.13 -1.78
CA ARG A 56 1.89 -4.89 -2.52
C ARG A 56 1.94 -3.46 -3.04
N ASP A 57 0.85 -2.96 -3.61
CA ASP A 57 0.82 -1.67 -4.29
C ASP A 57 0.65 -0.48 -3.32
N LEU A 58 0.19 -0.72 -2.07
CA LEU A 58 -0.20 0.31 -1.09
C LEU A 58 0.90 1.33 -0.79
N PHE A 59 2.17 0.92 -0.90
CA PHE A 59 3.33 1.73 -0.60
C PHE A 59 4.34 1.81 -1.74
N MET A 60 3.99 1.33 -2.94
CA MET A 60 4.89 1.41 -4.08
C MET A 60 5.06 2.86 -4.52
N PRO A 61 6.28 3.41 -4.48
CA PRO A 61 6.54 4.72 -5.06
C PRO A 61 6.25 4.71 -6.55
N GLN A 62 5.79 5.84 -7.06
CA GLN A 62 5.47 6.02 -8.48
C GLN A 62 6.26 7.19 -9.06
N THR A 63 6.71 7.03 -10.30
CA THR A 63 7.31 8.12 -11.08
C THR A 63 6.75 8.14 -12.49
N GLU A 64 6.63 9.33 -13.07
CA GLU A 64 6.36 9.46 -14.50
C GLU A 64 7.63 9.22 -15.31
N ARG A 65 7.52 8.46 -16.40
CA ARG A 65 8.58 8.30 -17.41
C ARG A 65 8.03 8.38 -18.82
N THR A 66 8.82 8.94 -19.72
CA THR A 66 8.51 8.96 -21.14
C THR A 66 8.94 7.66 -21.79
N VAL A 67 8.05 7.05 -22.57
CA VAL A 67 8.33 5.83 -23.33
C VAL A 67 9.08 6.19 -24.62
N SER A 68 10.11 5.42 -24.93
CA SER A 68 10.81 5.53 -26.21
C SER A 68 11.24 4.15 -26.72
N ARG A 69 10.87 3.81 -27.96
CA ARG A 69 11.17 2.53 -28.62
C ARG A 69 10.76 1.31 -27.77
N CYS A 70 9.57 1.38 -27.16
CA CYS A 70 9.07 0.38 -26.22
C CYS A 70 9.93 0.20 -24.96
N GLU A 71 10.82 1.15 -24.67
CA GLU A 71 11.68 1.17 -23.50
C GLU A 71 11.30 2.29 -22.53
N ILE A 72 11.58 2.05 -21.26
CA ILE A 72 11.56 3.03 -20.19
C ILE A 72 12.94 3.04 -19.53
N ARG A 73 13.51 4.23 -19.39
CA ARG A 73 14.74 4.45 -18.62
C ARG A 73 14.35 4.82 -17.19
N PHE A 74 14.78 4.01 -16.23
CA PHE A 74 14.51 4.24 -14.82
C PHE A 74 15.74 3.88 -13.98
N LEU A 75 16.15 4.82 -13.11
CA LEU A 75 17.44 4.78 -12.42
C LEU A 75 18.58 4.48 -13.41
N ASN A 76 19.33 3.41 -13.19
CA ASN A 76 20.45 3.01 -14.04
C ASN A 76 20.10 1.89 -15.02
N ASN A 77 18.81 1.56 -15.15
CA ASN A 77 18.31 0.42 -15.90
C ASN A 77 17.43 0.85 -17.09
N ILE A 78 17.30 -0.06 -18.07
CA ILE A 78 16.41 0.07 -19.23
C ILE A 78 15.45 -1.10 -19.19
N TYR A 79 14.16 -0.81 -19.20
CA TYR A 79 13.10 -1.82 -19.16
C TYR A 79 12.33 -1.80 -20.47
N TYR A 80 12.24 -2.95 -21.14
CA TYR A 80 11.54 -3.11 -22.40
C TYR A 80 10.19 -3.80 -22.18
N ALA A 81 9.16 -3.35 -22.89
CA ALA A 81 7.92 -4.12 -23.01
C ALA A 81 7.20 -3.84 -24.32
N ALA A 82 6.84 -4.89 -25.06
CA ALA A 82 6.13 -4.76 -26.34
C ALA A 82 4.81 -3.97 -26.23
N LYS A 83 4.12 -4.04 -25.09
CA LYS A 83 2.89 -3.28 -24.80
C LYS A 83 3.07 -1.75 -24.73
N LEU A 84 4.31 -1.27 -24.70
CA LEU A 84 4.65 0.16 -24.72
C LEU A 84 4.70 0.73 -26.14
N ALA A 85 4.54 -0.10 -27.18
CA ALA A 85 4.56 0.35 -28.57
C ALA A 85 3.56 1.49 -28.83
N ASP A 86 2.35 1.37 -28.27
CA ASP A 86 1.28 2.37 -28.43
C ASP A 86 1.49 3.62 -27.59
N GLU A 87 2.46 3.62 -26.67
CA GLU A 87 2.72 4.71 -25.73
C GLU A 87 3.93 5.55 -26.13
N GLN A 88 4.46 5.37 -27.36
CA GLN A 88 5.66 6.06 -27.85
C GLN A 88 5.55 7.59 -27.68
N GLY A 89 6.51 8.19 -26.97
CA GLY A 89 6.54 9.63 -26.70
C GLY A 89 5.56 10.10 -25.62
N HIS A 90 4.68 9.23 -25.14
CA HIS A 90 3.78 9.50 -24.02
C HIS A 90 4.43 9.22 -22.67
N LYS A 91 3.89 9.85 -21.64
CA LYS A 91 4.27 9.61 -20.25
C LYS A 91 3.44 8.50 -19.65
N VAL A 92 4.10 7.57 -18.96
CA VAL A 92 3.48 6.48 -18.22
C VAL A 92 3.92 6.52 -16.76
N LEU A 93 3.11 5.95 -15.85
CA LEU A 93 3.49 5.80 -14.46
C LEU A 93 4.20 4.46 -14.25
N VAL A 94 5.36 4.54 -13.61
CA VAL A 94 6.18 3.40 -13.22
C VAL A 94 6.08 3.24 -11.71
N SER A 95 5.50 2.13 -11.27
CA SER A 95 5.51 1.68 -9.87
C SER A 95 6.69 0.73 -9.66
N TYR A 96 7.48 0.93 -8.60
CA TYR A 96 8.64 0.10 -8.31
C TYR A 96 8.70 -0.26 -6.82
N ASP A 97 9.31 -1.40 -6.50
CA ASP A 97 9.55 -1.82 -5.12
C ASP A 97 10.95 -1.35 -4.67
N ILE A 98 11.01 -0.52 -3.62
CA ILE A 98 12.28 -0.04 -3.06
C ILE A 98 12.93 -1.04 -2.11
N HIS A 99 12.23 -2.12 -1.75
CA HIS A 99 12.72 -3.17 -0.87
C HIS A 99 13.21 -4.40 -1.65
N ASP A 100 12.95 -4.45 -2.96
CA ASP A 100 13.42 -5.48 -3.88
C ASP A 100 13.74 -4.88 -5.26
N ASP A 101 15.00 -4.48 -5.47
CA ASP A 101 15.50 -3.91 -6.73
C ASP A 101 15.34 -4.84 -7.95
N SER A 102 14.97 -6.12 -7.75
CA SER A 102 14.77 -7.09 -8.83
C SER A 102 13.34 -7.14 -9.37
N ARG A 103 12.37 -6.44 -8.75
CA ARG A 103 10.94 -6.54 -9.08
C ARG A 103 10.30 -5.19 -9.41
N GLU A 104 10.21 -4.88 -10.70
CA GLU A 104 9.29 -3.83 -11.19
C GLU A 104 7.90 -4.40 -11.45
N SER A 105 6.92 -4.00 -10.63
CA SER A 105 5.52 -4.40 -10.79
C SER A 105 4.70 -3.36 -11.55
N GLY A 106 4.88 -3.35 -12.86
CA GLY A 106 3.85 -2.94 -13.80
C GLY A 106 3.78 -1.44 -14.13
N VAL A 107 3.79 -1.14 -15.43
CA VAL A 107 3.46 0.17 -15.98
C VAL A 107 1.94 0.31 -16.09
N GLY A 108 1.39 1.32 -15.42
CA GLY A 108 -0.01 1.71 -15.47
C GLY A 108 -0.20 3.02 -16.24
N ARG A 109 -1.28 3.13 -17.02
CA ARG A 109 -1.71 4.40 -17.62
C ARG A 109 -2.14 5.36 -16.50
N GLY A 110 -1.66 6.60 -16.53
CA GLY A 110 -2.19 7.66 -15.68
C GLY A 110 -3.70 7.83 -15.93
N ARG A 111 -4.53 7.44 -14.96
CA ARG A 111 -5.99 7.57 -15.07
C ARG A 111 -6.37 9.05 -15.00
N LYS A 112 -6.85 9.64 -16.10
CA LYS A 112 -7.99 10.56 -15.99
C LYS A 112 -9.21 9.69 -15.69
N HIS A 113 -9.90 10.00 -14.59
CA HIS A 113 -11.07 9.25 -14.10
C HIS A 113 -12.02 8.78 -15.22
N ARG A 114 -12.25 7.47 -15.28
CA ARG A 114 -13.50 6.79 -15.64
C ARG A 114 -13.32 5.29 -15.39
N HIS A 115 -14.05 4.74 -14.42
CA HIS A 115 -14.30 3.30 -14.31
C HIS A 115 -15.35 2.87 -15.37
N PRO A 116 -15.56 1.58 -15.70
CA PRO A 116 -14.81 0.36 -15.31
C PRO A 116 -14.38 -0.51 -16.53
N ALA A 117 -13.37 -1.38 -16.36
CA ALA A 117 -13.38 -2.80 -16.79
C ALA A 117 -12.02 -3.50 -16.60
N ARG A 118 -12.10 -4.65 -15.93
CA ARG A 118 -11.19 -5.82 -15.93
C ARG A 118 -10.22 -5.92 -17.12
N SER A 119 -8.94 -6.11 -16.81
CA SER A 119 -8.17 -7.31 -17.24
C SER A 119 -6.80 -7.27 -16.55
N GLY A 120 -6.34 -8.46 -16.13
CA GLY A 120 -5.30 -8.62 -15.11
C GLY A 120 -3.95 -8.00 -15.48
N GLY A 121 -3.36 -7.32 -14.50
CA GLY A 121 -1.99 -6.82 -14.57
C GLY A 121 -1.02 -7.98 -14.78
N ARG A 122 -0.55 -8.16 -16.01
CA ARG A 122 0.57 -9.07 -16.30
C ARG A 122 1.89 -8.33 -16.18
N ARG A 123 2.67 -8.93 -15.29
CA ARG A 123 4.06 -8.76 -14.88
C ARG A 123 4.96 -8.29 -16.03
N LEU A 124 5.74 -7.24 -15.78
CA LEU A 124 6.97 -6.98 -16.52
C LEU A 124 8.00 -7.93 -15.92
N VAL A 125 8.57 -8.79 -16.73
CA VAL A 125 9.69 -9.68 -16.36
C VAL A 125 10.92 -9.15 -17.14
N PRO A 126 12.13 -9.32 -16.59
CA PRO A 126 13.36 -8.84 -17.21
C PRO A 126 13.60 -9.44 -18.60
#